data_AF-A0A7X3AC06-F1
#
_entry.id   AF-A0A7X3AC06-F1
#
_cell.length_a   1.000
_cell.length_b   1.000
_cell.length_c   1.000
_cell.angle_alpha   90.00
_cell.angle_beta   90.00
_cell.angle_gamma   90.00
#
_symmetry.space_group_name_H-M   'P 1'
#
loop_
_entity.id
_entity.type
_entity.pdbx_description
1 polymer ?
#
loop_
_entity_poly.entity_id
_entity_poly.type
_entity_poly.pdbx_seq_one_letter_code
_entity_poly.pdbx_strand_id
1 'polypeptide(L)'
;MSTNASKATSNPFNAVSPTANSLINIFFIIYSLCCIIPLLLIFMVSLSNEQDVVTLGYSFFPKQFDLSAYKFLMEDWKQIVTSYGVTVFVTVIGTVISVVLMALYAYPISRTDFPHRKFFTFFIFFTMLFNGGLVPWYLVYVNMLHLKDNIWALILPLLVSAFFVLIIRTFFQTTIPTAVLESAKIDGAGEIRIFFQIVMPLSLPVIATVALFSVVNYWNDWFLSLVFIADDKTISIQYLMYKMLLNIQYLSTNSNAASAIAAAGGQVSFPNETVRMAMAIMGIGPIVFAYPFFQKYFVKGLTVGAVKG
;
A
#
# COMPACT_ATOMS: atom_id res chain seq x y z
N MET A 1 18.38 -52.59 -10.83
CA MET A 1 19.60 -52.08 -10.17
C MET A 1 20.03 -50.82 -10.91
N SER A 2 20.35 -49.74 -10.20
CA SER A 2 20.72 -48.40 -10.68
C SER A 2 19.56 -47.40 -10.91
N THR A 3 19.15 -46.76 -9.82
CA THR A 3 18.58 -45.42 -9.82
C THR A 3 19.30 -44.64 -8.72
N ASN A 4 20.23 -43.75 -9.10
CA ASN A 4 20.65 -42.59 -8.30
C ASN A 4 21.69 -41.78 -9.08
N ALA A 5 21.21 -40.90 -9.94
CA ALA A 5 22.04 -39.84 -10.53
C ALA A 5 21.18 -38.59 -10.75
N SER A 6 20.92 -37.85 -9.68
CA SER A 6 20.62 -36.41 -9.72
C SER A 6 20.63 -35.82 -8.31
N LYS A 7 21.81 -35.80 -7.66
CA LYS A 7 22.11 -34.82 -6.60
C LYS A 7 22.91 -33.70 -7.27
N ALA A 8 22.18 -32.70 -7.77
CA ALA A 8 22.77 -31.47 -8.28
C ALA A 8 23.45 -30.72 -7.14
N THR A 9 24.78 -30.64 -7.20
CA THR A 9 25.62 -29.48 -6.86
C THR A 9 25.08 -28.51 -5.79
N SER A 10 25.16 -28.91 -4.51
CA SER A 10 25.18 -27.93 -3.40
C SER A 10 26.63 -27.73 -2.96
N ASN A 11 27.12 -26.49 -3.07
CA ASN A 11 28.46 -26.08 -2.63
C ASN A 11 28.69 -26.52 -1.16
N PRO A 12 29.73 -27.31 -0.84
CA PRO A 12 29.86 -27.97 0.48
C PRO A 12 29.99 -27.00 1.67
N PHE A 13 30.30 -25.72 1.42
CA PHE A 13 30.39 -24.67 2.44
C PHE A 13 29.04 -24.04 2.82
N ASN A 14 27.98 -24.22 2.01
CA ASN A 14 26.63 -23.69 2.25
C ASN A 14 25.62 -24.78 2.65
N ALA A 15 26.08 -25.99 2.99
CA ALA A 15 25.22 -27.07 3.41
C ALA A 15 24.76 -26.84 4.86
N VAL A 16 23.57 -26.27 5.01
CA VAL A 16 22.90 -26.14 6.32
C VAL A 16 22.70 -27.54 6.90
N SER A 17 23.13 -27.76 8.15
CA SER A 17 22.94 -29.05 8.81
C SER A 17 21.44 -29.41 8.87
N PRO A 18 21.07 -30.70 8.79
CA PRO A 18 19.66 -31.11 8.79
C PRO A 18 18.89 -30.65 10.05
N THR A 19 19.60 -30.51 11.17
CA THR A 19 19.06 -29.95 12.42
C THR A 19 18.84 -28.44 12.32
N ALA A 20 19.80 -27.68 11.78
CA ALA A 20 19.65 -26.24 11.57
C ALA A 20 18.54 -25.93 10.56
N ASN A 21 18.42 -26.70 9.47
CA ASN A 21 17.34 -26.55 8.50
C ASN A 21 15.96 -26.78 9.14
N SER A 22 15.84 -27.81 9.99
CA SER A 22 14.59 -28.08 10.71
C SER A 22 14.22 -26.96 11.70
N LEU A 23 15.20 -26.43 12.44
CA LEU A 23 14.98 -25.29 13.34
C LEU A 23 14.54 -24.02 12.60
N ILE A 24 15.19 -23.72 11.48
CA ILE A 24 14.84 -22.57 10.62
C ILE A 24 13.41 -22.72 10.09
N ASN A 25 13.03 -23.91 9.62
CA ASN A 25 11.68 -24.17 9.13
C ASN A 25 10.62 -24.03 10.24
N ILE A 26 10.88 -24.57 11.44
CA ILE A 26 9.99 -24.43 12.59
C ILE A 26 9.81 -22.95 12.95
N PHE A 27 10.90 -22.18 12.98
CA PHE A 27 10.82 -20.74 13.22
C PHE A 27 9.95 -20.01 12.19
N PHE A 28 10.15 -20.28 10.88
CA PHE A 28 9.34 -19.66 9.83
C PHE A 28 7.86 -20.09 9.88
N ILE A 29 7.57 -21.33 10.26
CA ILE A 29 6.19 -21.80 10.47
C ILE A 29 5.54 -21.03 11.61
N ILE A 30 6.20 -20.92 12.76
CA ILE A 30 5.68 -20.17 13.92
C ILE A 30 5.47 -18.70 13.55
N TYR A 31 6.44 -18.09 12.87
CA TYR A 31 6.35 -16.70 12.42
C TYR A 31 5.17 -16.49 11.46
N SER A 32 4.99 -17.40 10.50
CA SER A 32 3.85 -17.36 9.57
C SER A 32 2.51 -17.49 10.31
N LEU A 33 2.42 -18.38 11.30
CA LEU A 33 1.23 -18.51 12.13
C LEU A 33 0.95 -17.24 12.93
N CYS A 34 1.96 -16.62 13.54
CA CYS A 34 1.80 -15.34 14.24
C CYS A 34 1.26 -14.21 13.36
N CYS A 35 1.55 -14.22 12.05
CA CYS A 35 0.99 -13.25 11.10
C CYS A 35 -0.43 -13.58 10.65
N ILE A 36 -0.76 -14.86 10.46
CA ILE A 36 -2.06 -15.30 9.92
C ILE A 36 -3.14 -15.33 11.01
N ILE A 37 -2.78 -15.75 12.23
CA ILE A 37 -3.73 -15.92 13.34
C ILE A 37 -4.54 -14.64 13.64
N PRO A 38 -3.94 -13.43 13.73
CA PRO A 38 -4.70 -12.20 13.97
C PRO A 38 -5.69 -11.88 12.84
N LEU A 39 -5.32 -12.15 11.58
CA LEU A 39 -6.19 -11.92 10.43
C LEU A 39 -7.41 -12.86 10.45
N LEU A 40 -7.19 -14.13 10.80
CA LEU A 40 -8.27 -15.09 10.99
C LEU A 40 -9.18 -14.70 12.15
N LEU A 41 -8.61 -14.18 13.25
CA LEU A 41 -9.40 -13.71 14.38
C LEU A 41 -10.30 -12.53 13.98
N ILE A 42 -9.77 -11.53 13.28
CA ILE A 42 -10.56 -10.40 12.77
C ILE A 42 -11.71 -10.91 11.89
N PHE A 43 -11.44 -11.86 11.00
CA PHE A 43 -12.45 -12.48 10.14
C PHE A 43 -13.53 -13.24 10.92
N MET A 44 -13.16 -13.97 11.96
CA MET A 44 -14.15 -14.71 12.76
C MET A 44 -14.98 -13.77 13.65
N VAL A 45 -14.35 -12.74 14.23
CA VAL A 45 -15.03 -11.75 15.06
C VAL A 45 -16.03 -10.92 14.25
N SER A 46 -15.73 -10.59 12.98
CA SER A 46 -16.68 -9.85 12.14
C SER A 46 -17.97 -10.62 11.82
N LEU A 47 -17.94 -11.95 11.92
CA LEU A 47 -19.08 -12.86 11.71
C LEU A 47 -19.75 -13.28 13.02
N SER A 48 -19.27 -12.78 14.16
CA SER A 48 -19.78 -13.11 15.49
C SER A 48 -20.89 -12.17 15.91
N ASN A 49 -21.77 -12.60 16.83
CA ASN A 49 -22.72 -11.71 17.48
C ASN A 49 -22.02 -10.74 18.45
N GLU A 50 -22.40 -9.47 18.45
CA GLU A 50 -21.78 -8.43 19.31
C GLU A 50 -21.88 -8.76 20.81
N GLN A 51 -23.03 -9.25 21.27
CA GLN A 51 -23.24 -9.50 22.70
C GLN A 51 -22.31 -10.62 23.19
N ASP A 52 -22.07 -11.64 22.36
CA ASP A 52 -21.11 -12.70 22.64
C ASP A 52 -19.68 -12.16 22.68
N VAL A 53 -19.30 -11.28 21.74
CA VAL A 53 -17.95 -10.68 21.69
C VAL A 53 -17.66 -9.81 22.92
N VAL A 54 -18.64 -9.02 23.37
CA VAL A 54 -18.48 -8.14 24.54
C VAL A 54 -18.43 -8.94 25.84
N THR A 55 -19.21 -10.02 25.96
CA THR A 55 -19.33 -10.79 27.22
C THR A 55 -18.29 -11.90 27.37
N LEU A 56 -17.99 -12.63 26.30
CA LEU A 56 -17.09 -13.78 26.31
C LEU A 56 -15.69 -13.44 25.77
N GLY A 57 -15.53 -12.27 25.16
CA GLY A 57 -14.30 -11.85 24.51
C GLY A 57 -14.12 -12.45 23.11
N TYR A 58 -12.98 -12.14 22.49
CA TYR A 58 -12.65 -12.61 21.14
C TYR A 58 -12.41 -14.12 21.10
N SER A 59 -13.11 -14.80 20.20
CA SER A 59 -13.02 -16.25 20.02
C SER A 59 -12.85 -16.58 18.54
N PHE A 60 -12.08 -17.64 18.23
CA PHE A 60 -11.93 -18.13 16.85
C PHE A 60 -13.19 -18.82 16.32
N PHE A 61 -14.00 -19.38 17.23
CA PHE A 61 -15.24 -20.07 16.87
C PHE A 61 -16.41 -19.31 17.48
N PRO A 62 -17.17 -18.52 16.69
CA PRO A 62 -18.36 -17.87 17.18
C PRO A 62 -19.39 -18.90 17.66
N LYS A 63 -20.06 -18.61 18.78
CA LYS A 63 -21.21 -19.41 19.24
C LYS A 63 -22.42 -19.21 18.35
N GLN A 64 -22.62 -17.99 17.87
CA GLN A 64 -23.66 -17.62 16.92
C GLN A 64 -23.05 -16.83 15.77
N PHE A 65 -23.34 -17.27 14.56
CA PHE A 65 -23.00 -16.53 13.35
C PHE A 65 -24.04 -15.42 13.14
N ASP A 66 -23.57 -14.18 13.08
CA ASP A 66 -24.40 -13.02 12.84
C ASP A 66 -23.78 -12.15 11.73
N LEU A 67 -24.61 -11.80 10.75
CA LEU A 67 -24.24 -10.95 9.61
C LEU A 67 -24.76 -9.52 9.77
N SER A 68 -25.26 -9.16 10.96
CA SER A 68 -25.76 -7.82 11.28
C SER A 68 -24.75 -6.73 10.95
N ALA A 69 -23.46 -6.92 11.29
CA ALA A 69 -22.39 -5.97 10.97
C ALA A 69 -22.25 -5.70 9.46
N TYR A 70 -22.31 -6.74 8.63
CA TYR A 70 -22.25 -6.60 7.18
C TYR A 70 -23.53 -5.99 6.60
N LYS A 71 -24.70 -6.33 7.15
CA LYS A 71 -25.97 -5.73 6.75
C LYS A 71 -25.98 -4.23 7.02
N PHE A 72 -25.48 -3.82 8.19
CA PHE A 72 -25.32 -2.41 8.55
C PHE A 72 -24.41 -1.67 7.56
N LEU A 73 -23.26 -2.26 7.21
CA LEU A 73 -22.37 -1.66 6.20
C LEU A 73 -23.02 -1.61 4.82
N MET A 74 -23.86 -2.59 4.46
CA MET A 74 -24.55 -2.62 3.17
C MET A 74 -25.76 -1.68 3.08
N GLU A 75 -26.21 -1.04 4.17
CA GLU A 75 -27.28 -0.04 4.11
C GLU A 75 -26.94 1.09 3.13
N ASP A 76 -25.67 1.49 3.08
CA ASP A 76 -25.16 2.53 2.19
C ASP A 76 -24.28 1.97 1.06
N TRP A 77 -24.74 0.86 0.44
CA TRP A 77 -23.98 0.12 -0.57
C TRP A 77 -23.46 1.00 -1.73
N LYS A 78 -24.25 2.01 -2.14
CA LYS A 78 -23.89 2.93 -3.24
C LYS A 78 -22.64 3.74 -2.91
N GLN A 79 -22.54 4.20 -1.65
CA GLN A 79 -21.40 4.96 -1.18
C GLN A 79 -20.14 4.09 -1.14
N ILE A 80 -20.27 2.86 -0.65
CA ILE A 80 -19.16 1.89 -0.62
C ILE A 80 -18.61 1.63 -2.02
N VAL A 81 -19.48 1.35 -3.00
CA VAL A 81 -19.05 1.11 -4.39
C VAL A 81 -18.38 2.33 -4.99
N THR A 82 -18.94 3.52 -4.75
CA THR A 82 -18.36 4.78 -5.25
C THR A 82 -16.97 4.99 -4.66
N SER A 83 -16.81 4.81 -3.35
CA SER A 83 -15.52 4.93 -2.66
C SER A 83 -14.50 3.87 -3.10
N TYR A 84 -14.92 2.64 -3.41
CA TYR A 84 -14.03 1.67 -4.05
C TYR A 84 -13.60 2.13 -5.45
N GLY A 85 -14.52 2.66 -6.25
CA GLY A 85 -14.21 3.21 -7.57
C GLY A 85 -13.18 4.34 -7.49
N VAL A 86 -13.36 5.28 -6.57
CA VAL A 86 -12.39 6.37 -6.30
C VAL A 86 -11.04 5.80 -5.86
N THR A 87 -11.03 4.85 -4.92
CA THR A 87 -9.79 4.24 -4.42
C THR A 87 -9.02 3.52 -5.52
N VAL A 88 -9.71 2.71 -6.33
CA VAL A 88 -9.08 2.00 -7.46
C VAL A 88 -8.53 2.99 -8.48
N PHE A 89 -9.30 4.03 -8.81
CA PHE A 89 -8.87 5.06 -9.76
C PHE A 89 -7.62 5.79 -9.26
N VAL A 90 -7.66 6.33 -8.03
CA VAL A 90 -6.54 7.03 -7.40
C VAL A 90 -5.32 6.12 -7.28
N THR A 91 -5.51 4.86 -6.90
CA THR A 91 -4.41 3.89 -6.76
C THR A 91 -3.74 3.60 -8.09
N VAL A 92 -4.51 3.31 -9.15
CA VAL A 92 -3.95 2.94 -10.46
C VAL A 92 -3.30 4.16 -11.13
N ILE A 93 -4.05 5.26 -11.25
CA ILE A 93 -3.56 6.47 -11.92
C ILE A 93 -2.42 7.11 -11.12
N GLY A 94 -2.59 7.23 -9.81
CA GLY A 94 -1.58 7.78 -8.92
C GLY A 94 -0.29 6.97 -8.95
N THR A 95 -0.36 5.63 -8.91
CA THR A 95 0.84 4.78 -9.02
C THR A 95 1.55 4.97 -10.35
N VAL A 96 0.83 4.93 -11.47
CA VAL A 96 1.44 5.06 -12.80
C VAL A 96 2.15 6.40 -12.95
N ILE A 97 1.47 7.50 -12.61
CA ILE A 97 2.05 8.85 -12.70
C ILE A 97 3.23 8.98 -11.72
N SER A 98 3.07 8.50 -10.49
CA SER A 98 4.11 8.57 -9.46
C SER A 98 5.39 7.87 -9.90
N VAL A 99 5.28 6.62 -10.37
CA VAL A 99 6.43 5.83 -10.83
C VAL A 99 7.13 6.50 -12.01
N VAL A 100 6.36 6.99 -13.00
CA VAL A 100 6.92 7.67 -14.16
C VAL A 100 7.62 8.97 -13.75
N LEU A 101 7.01 9.79 -12.91
CA LEU A 101 7.61 11.04 -12.42
C LEU A 101 8.89 10.78 -11.61
N MET A 102 8.87 9.81 -10.71
CA MET A 102 10.04 9.47 -9.90
C MET A 102 11.17 8.91 -10.77
N ALA A 103 10.86 8.10 -11.78
CA ALA A 103 11.85 7.59 -12.73
C ALA A 103 12.43 8.71 -13.62
N LEU A 104 11.59 9.63 -14.10
CA LEU A 104 12.02 10.79 -14.88
C LEU A 104 12.92 11.73 -14.05
N TYR A 105 12.63 11.93 -12.77
CA TYR A 105 13.50 12.70 -11.88
C TYR A 105 14.82 11.98 -11.60
N ALA A 106 14.75 10.67 -11.33
CA ALA A 106 15.90 9.85 -10.99
C ALA A 106 16.90 9.69 -12.15
N TYR A 107 16.42 9.73 -13.40
CA TYR A 107 17.27 9.46 -14.57
C TYR A 107 18.39 10.49 -14.76
N PRO A 108 18.15 11.81 -14.88
CA PRO A 108 19.22 12.80 -15.05
C PRO A 108 20.18 12.86 -13.87
N ILE A 109 19.70 12.67 -12.64
CA ILE A 109 20.55 12.75 -11.43
C ILE A 109 21.37 11.47 -11.18
N SER A 110 21.03 10.37 -11.86
CA SER A 110 21.83 9.13 -11.84
C SER A 110 23.11 9.33 -12.67
N ARG A 111 23.03 10.10 -13.73
CA ARG A 111 24.10 10.32 -14.70
C ARG A 111 25.26 11.15 -14.16
N THR A 112 26.49 10.72 -14.47
CA THR A 112 27.73 11.40 -14.08
C THR A 112 28.00 12.64 -14.91
N ASP A 113 27.52 12.67 -16.15
CA ASP A 113 27.66 13.77 -17.10
C ASP A 113 26.68 14.91 -16.87
N PHE A 114 25.69 14.76 -15.98
CA PHE A 114 24.79 15.85 -15.60
C PHE A 114 25.44 16.77 -14.55
N PRO A 115 25.79 18.03 -14.90
CA PRO A 115 26.59 18.90 -14.02
C PRO A 115 25.92 19.19 -12.67
N HIS A 116 24.59 19.35 -12.66
CA HIS A 116 23.81 19.73 -11.48
C HIS A 116 23.29 18.55 -10.65
N ARG A 117 23.76 17.32 -10.90
CA ARG A 117 23.27 16.11 -10.21
C ARG A 117 23.35 16.22 -8.69
N LYS A 118 24.41 16.83 -8.14
CA LYS A 118 24.60 16.97 -6.68
C LYS A 118 23.55 17.89 -6.07
N PHE A 119 23.26 19.02 -6.72
CA PHE A 119 22.24 19.97 -6.27
C PHE A 119 20.86 19.32 -6.24
N PHE A 120 20.41 18.72 -7.35
CA PHE A 120 19.08 18.09 -7.41
C PHE A 120 18.96 16.84 -6.51
N THR A 121 20.05 16.10 -6.30
CA THR A 121 20.08 15.00 -5.32
C THR A 121 19.94 15.53 -3.89
N PHE A 122 20.67 16.60 -3.55
CA PHE A 122 20.55 17.24 -2.24
C PHE A 122 19.16 17.86 -2.04
N PHE A 123 18.60 18.50 -3.05
CA PHE A 123 17.28 19.12 -3.01
C PHE A 123 16.19 18.10 -2.68
N ILE A 124 16.11 16.99 -3.42
CA ILE A 124 15.09 15.96 -3.14
C ILE A 124 15.32 15.31 -1.77
N PHE A 125 16.57 15.09 -1.38
CA PHE A 125 16.91 14.59 -0.05
C PHE A 125 16.49 15.55 1.07
N PHE A 126 16.67 16.85 0.87
CA PHE A 126 16.27 17.89 1.82
C PHE A 126 14.75 17.88 2.06
N THR A 127 13.94 17.68 1.00
CA THR A 127 12.46 17.60 1.14
C THR A 127 11.99 16.39 1.96
N MET A 128 12.81 15.34 2.07
CA MET A 128 12.52 14.20 2.93
C MET A 128 12.75 14.54 4.41
N LEU A 129 13.73 15.40 4.70
CA LEU A 129 14.14 15.76 6.06
C LEU A 129 13.35 16.96 6.61
N PHE A 130 12.96 17.88 5.73
CA PHE A 130 12.26 19.12 6.09
C PHE A 130 10.93 19.22 5.35
N ASN A 131 9.86 19.50 6.09
CA ASN A 131 8.52 19.72 5.58
C ASN A 131 7.91 20.99 6.19
N GLY A 132 7.10 21.72 5.42
CA GLY A 132 6.43 22.96 5.86
C GLY A 132 5.34 22.75 6.92
N GLY A 133 4.99 21.51 7.26
CA GLY A 133 3.94 21.16 8.21
C GLY A 133 2.55 21.18 7.57
N LEU A 134 1.57 20.68 8.32
CA LEU A 134 0.23 20.43 7.81
C LEU A 134 -0.51 21.70 7.36
N VAL A 135 -0.43 22.80 8.12
CA VAL A 135 -1.18 24.03 7.80
C VAL A 135 -0.66 24.68 6.52
N PRO A 136 0.65 24.98 6.36
CA PRO A 136 1.16 25.53 5.10
C PRO A 136 0.94 24.59 3.92
N TRP A 137 1.10 23.28 4.13
CA TRP A 137 0.79 22.28 3.11
C TRP A 137 -0.68 22.35 2.68
N TYR A 138 -1.63 22.37 3.62
CA TYR A 138 -3.06 22.52 3.30
C TYR A 138 -3.36 23.81 2.52
N LEU A 139 -2.82 24.95 2.96
CA LEU A 139 -3.06 26.25 2.32
C LEU A 139 -2.54 26.27 0.87
N VAL A 140 -1.43 25.62 0.56
CA VAL A 140 -0.92 25.53 -0.82
C VAL A 140 -1.92 24.76 -1.70
N TYR A 141 -2.38 23.59 -1.26
CA TYR A 141 -3.25 22.75 -2.08
C TYR A 141 -4.66 23.35 -2.24
N VAL A 142 -5.19 23.98 -1.21
CA VAL A 142 -6.55 24.54 -1.25
C VAL A 142 -6.60 25.96 -1.77
N ASN A 143 -5.70 26.85 -1.33
CA ASN A 143 -5.79 28.27 -1.68
C ASN A 143 -5.01 28.63 -2.95
N MET A 144 -3.91 27.92 -3.26
CA MET A 144 -3.11 28.22 -4.46
C MET A 144 -3.45 27.29 -5.62
N LEU A 145 -3.61 25.99 -5.36
CA LEU A 145 -3.91 24.99 -6.40
C LEU A 145 -5.41 24.73 -6.58
N HIS A 146 -6.25 25.24 -5.67
CA HIS A 146 -7.72 25.09 -5.73
C HIS A 146 -8.20 23.63 -5.82
N LEU A 147 -7.52 22.72 -5.11
CA LEU A 147 -7.80 21.27 -5.15
C LEU A 147 -8.83 20.80 -4.13
N LYS A 148 -9.51 21.69 -3.41
CA LYS A 148 -10.57 21.29 -2.47
C LYS A 148 -11.69 20.55 -3.22
N ASP A 149 -12.19 19.46 -2.63
CA ASP A 149 -13.25 18.62 -3.20
C ASP A 149 -12.90 18.02 -4.58
N ASN A 150 -11.62 17.96 -4.93
CA ASN A 150 -11.14 17.46 -6.22
C ASN A 150 -10.38 16.14 -6.08
N ILE A 151 -10.64 15.17 -6.96
CA ILE A 151 -9.94 13.87 -6.97
C ILE A 151 -8.42 14.00 -7.12
N TRP A 152 -7.93 15.06 -7.77
CA TRP A 152 -6.50 15.34 -7.87
C TRP A 152 -5.83 15.64 -6.53
N ALA A 153 -6.59 16.10 -5.52
CA ALA A 153 -6.09 16.25 -4.15
C ALA A 153 -5.69 14.91 -3.51
N LEU A 154 -6.24 13.79 -3.99
CA LEU A 154 -5.91 12.44 -3.53
C LEU A 154 -4.69 11.85 -4.25
N ILE A 155 -4.30 12.43 -5.39
CA ILE A 155 -3.19 11.93 -6.22
C ILE A 155 -1.93 12.78 -5.99
N LEU A 156 -2.05 14.10 -6.18
CA LEU A 156 -0.91 15.01 -6.29
C LEU A 156 0.04 14.95 -5.08
N PRO A 157 -0.44 14.92 -3.83
CA PRO A 157 0.47 14.92 -2.68
C PRO A 157 1.35 13.69 -2.54
N LEU A 158 0.94 12.54 -3.10
CA LEU A 158 1.66 11.27 -2.98
C LEU A 158 2.49 10.94 -4.23
N LEU A 159 2.53 11.84 -5.23
CA LEU A 159 3.20 11.58 -6.50
C LEU A 159 4.70 11.33 -6.38
N VAL A 160 5.40 12.02 -5.47
CA VAL A 160 6.85 11.93 -5.38
C VAL A 160 7.27 11.59 -3.97
N SER A 161 7.88 10.41 -3.82
CA SER A 161 8.61 10.03 -2.62
C SER A 161 10.10 10.20 -2.87
N ALA A 162 10.74 11.10 -2.10
CA ALA A 162 12.17 11.33 -2.18
C ALA A 162 12.99 10.03 -1.96
N PHE A 163 12.53 9.18 -1.05
CA PHE A 163 13.14 7.88 -0.79
C PHE A 163 13.14 6.98 -2.03
N PHE A 164 12.00 6.83 -2.71
CA PHE A 164 11.91 6.00 -3.91
C PHE A 164 12.67 6.59 -5.10
N VAL A 165 12.72 7.91 -5.24
CA VAL A 165 13.59 8.58 -6.22
C VAL A 165 15.05 8.21 -6.02
N LEU A 166 15.54 8.24 -4.77
CA LEU A 166 16.94 7.90 -4.46
C LEU A 166 17.24 6.41 -4.69
N ILE A 167 16.28 5.52 -4.42
CA ILE A 167 16.39 4.09 -4.76
C ILE A 167 16.50 3.90 -6.27
N ILE A 168 15.57 4.48 -7.05
CA ILE A 168 15.58 4.36 -8.52
C ILE A 168 16.89 4.92 -9.08
N ARG A 169 17.32 6.08 -8.59
CA ARG A 169 18.60 6.69 -8.98
C ARG A 169 19.76 5.73 -8.74
N THR A 170 19.84 5.15 -7.56
CA THR A 170 20.94 4.23 -7.19
C THR A 170 20.92 2.98 -8.06
N PHE A 171 19.73 2.45 -8.37
CA PHE A 171 19.57 1.33 -9.29
C PHE A 171 20.07 1.68 -10.70
N PHE A 172 19.64 2.83 -11.25
CA PHE A 172 20.11 3.31 -12.55
C PHE A 172 21.63 3.46 -12.58
N GLN A 173 22.24 4.02 -11.52
CA GLN A 173 23.70 4.19 -11.42
C GLN A 173 24.48 2.88 -11.40
N THR A 174 23.96 1.88 -10.70
CA THR A 174 24.71 0.65 -10.39
C THR A 174 24.46 -0.49 -11.38
N THR A 175 23.31 -0.45 -12.08
CA THR A 175 22.87 -1.57 -12.92
C THR A 175 22.97 -1.27 -14.41
N ILE A 176 22.87 0.01 -14.82
CA ILE A 176 22.87 0.39 -16.23
C ILE A 176 24.29 0.79 -16.65
N PRO A 177 24.98 -0.01 -17.50
CA PRO A 177 26.33 0.32 -17.92
C PRO A 177 26.34 1.57 -18.81
N THR A 178 27.29 2.48 -18.58
CA THR A 178 27.45 3.71 -19.38
C THR A 178 27.68 3.41 -20.86
N ALA A 179 28.40 2.33 -21.17
CA ALA A 179 28.67 1.88 -22.54
C ALA A 179 27.39 1.60 -23.35
N VAL A 180 26.33 1.11 -22.72
CA VAL A 180 25.03 0.88 -23.40
C VAL A 180 24.39 2.21 -23.79
N LEU A 181 24.49 3.22 -22.91
CA LEU A 181 23.96 4.57 -23.17
C LEU A 181 24.78 5.29 -24.24
N GLU A 182 26.10 5.15 -24.22
CA GLU A 182 27.01 5.74 -25.23
C GLU A 182 26.79 5.12 -26.61
N SER A 183 26.64 3.79 -26.67
CA SER A 183 26.36 3.08 -27.94
C SER A 183 25.04 3.56 -28.55
N ALA A 184 23.98 3.68 -27.74
CA ALA A 184 22.69 4.19 -28.21
C ALA A 184 22.77 5.64 -28.73
N LYS A 185 23.63 6.49 -28.14
CA LYS A 185 23.87 7.85 -28.63
C LYS A 185 24.63 7.87 -29.96
N ILE A 186 25.61 6.97 -30.14
CA ILE A 186 26.32 6.80 -31.41
C ILE A 186 25.33 6.38 -32.51
N ASP A 187 24.35 5.54 -32.18
CA ASP A 187 23.24 5.14 -33.06
C ASP A 187 22.18 6.25 -33.29
N GLY A 188 22.40 7.45 -32.76
CA GLY A 188 21.51 8.61 -32.95
C GLY A 188 20.25 8.61 -32.09
N ALA A 189 20.17 7.77 -31.05
CA ALA A 189 19.03 7.79 -30.14
C ALA A 189 19.05 9.04 -29.24
N GLY A 190 17.96 9.80 -29.25
CA GLY A 190 17.75 10.91 -28.32
C GLY A 190 17.47 10.45 -26.88
N GLU A 191 17.62 11.34 -25.91
CA GLU A 191 17.55 11.02 -24.47
C GLU A 191 16.20 10.41 -24.03
N ILE A 192 15.09 10.93 -24.55
CA ILE A 192 13.75 10.38 -24.28
C ILE A 192 13.63 8.94 -24.79
N ARG A 193 14.19 8.66 -25.97
CA ARG A 193 14.19 7.32 -26.57
C ARG A 193 15.03 6.37 -25.75
N ILE A 194 16.23 6.78 -25.35
CA ILE A 194 17.11 6.00 -24.47
C ILE A 194 16.39 5.68 -23.15
N PHE A 195 15.73 6.66 -22.55
CA PHE A 195 15.00 6.47 -21.30
C PHE A 195 13.90 5.41 -21.42
N PHE A 196 12.99 5.56 -22.37
CA PHE A 196 11.83 4.66 -22.49
C PHE A 196 12.16 3.29 -23.11
N GLN A 197 13.12 3.21 -24.04
CA GLN A 197 13.43 1.96 -24.76
C GLN A 197 14.55 1.14 -24.14
N ILE A 198 15.42 1.74 -23.33
CA ILE A 198 16.59 1.06 -22.75
C ILE A 198 16.53 1.09 -21.22
N VAL A 199 16.50 2.29 -20.62
CA VAL A 199 16.62 2.46 -19.17
C VAL A 199 15.42 1.88 -18.43
N MET A 200 14.20 2.21 -18.86
CA MET A 200 12.96 1.74 -18.24
C MET A 200 12.82 0.20 -18.27
N PRO A 201 13.00 -0.49 -19.41
CA PRO A 201 12.94 -1.96 -19.47
C PRO A 201 14.01 -2.65 -18.61
N LEU A 202 15.25 -2.15 -18.60
CA LEU A 202 16.32 -2.69 -17.76
C LEU A 202 16.05 -2.47 -16.27
N SER A 203 15.18 -1.53 -15.94
CA SER A 203 14.85 -1.14 -14.56
C SER A 203 13.53 -1.71 -14.06
N LEU A 204 12.92 -2.63 -14.80
CA LEU A 204 11.69 -3.32 -14.37
C LEU A 204 11.73 -3.85 -12.92
N PRO A 205 12.85 -4.41 -12.39
CA PRO A 205 12.89 -4.88 -11.00
C PRO A 205 12.67 -3.76 -9.96
N VAL A 206 13.35 -2.62 -10.11
CA VAL A 206 13.19 -1.49 -9.18
C VAL A 206 11.85 -0.78 -9.39
N ILE A 207 11.41 -0.65 -10.65
CA ILE A 207 10.13 -0.03 -11.00
C ILE A 207 8.97 -0.84 -10.42
N ALA A 208 8.99 -2.17 -10.52
CA ALA A 208 7.97 -3.03 -9.93
C ALA A 208 7.92 -2.92 -8.40
N THR A 209 9.08 -2.80 -7.76
CA THR A 209 9.18 -2.61 -6.30
C THR A 209 8.55 -1.28 -5.89
N VAL A 210 8.94 -0.18 -6.53
CA VAL A 210 8.39 1.15 -6.22
C VAL A 210 6.90 1.24 -6.55
N ALA A 211 6.46 0.65 -7.66
CA ALA A 211 5.06 0.61 -8.04
C ALA A 211 4.22 -0.12 -6.98
N LEU A 212 4.69 -1.27 -6.48
CA LEU A 212 4.00 -2.03 -5.43
C LEU A 212 3.85 -1.20 -4.16
N PHE A 213 4.92 -0.59 -3.66
CA PHE A 213 4.82 0.24 -2.46
C PHE A 213 3.94 1.49 -2.68
N SER A 214 3.93 2.04 -3.89
CA SER A 214 3.03 3.15 -4.25
C SER A 214 1.57 2.70 -4.24
N VAL A 215 1.26 1.52 -4.79
CA VAL A 215 -0.10 0.91 -4.73
C VAL A 215 -0.55 0.77 -3.30
N VAL A 216 0.30 0.19 -2.43
CA VAL A 216 -0.02 0.02 -1.01
C VAL A 216 -0.25 1.38 -0.35
N ASN A 217 0.57 2.40 -0.67
CA ASN A 217 0.42 3.73 -0.09
C ASN A 217 -0.90 4.39 -0.50
N TYR A 218 -1.22 4.45 -1.79
CA TYR A 218 -2.49 5.02 -2.27
C TYR A 218 -3.71 4.25 -1.76
N TRP A 219 -3.63 2.92 -1.73
CA TRP A 219 -4.75 2.10 -1.25
C TRP A 219 -5.06 2.34 0.23
N ASN A 220 -4.03 2.54 1.05
CA ASN A 220 -4.18 2.72 2.49
C ASN A 220 -4.41 4.18 2.90
N ASP A 221 -4.40 5.13 1.95
CA ASP A 221 -4.60 6.53 2.27
C ASP A 221 -6.07 6.84 2.62
N TRP A 222 -6.26 7.24 3.87
CA TRP A 222 -7.50 7.83 4.38
C TRP A 222 -7.34 9.33 4.65
N PHE A 223 -6.09 9.81 4.75
CA PHE A 223 -5.79 11.11 5.30
C PHE A 223 -6.06 12.24 4.30
N LEU A 224 -5.74 12.05 3.02
CA LEU A 224 -5.99 13.08 2.01
C LEU A 224 -7.49 13.33 1.82
N SER A 225 -8.30 12.26 1.89
CA SER A 225 -9.76 12.40 1.87
C SER A 225 -10.26 13.19 3.07
N LEU A 226 -9.77 12.89 4.28
CA LEU A 226 -10.14 13.64 5.49
C LEU A 226 -9.81 15.13 5.40
N VAL A 227 -8.67 15.47 4.82
CA VAL A 227 -8.16 16.85 4.82
C VAL A 227 -8.75 17.68 3.68
N PHE A 228 -8.89 17.12 2.48
CA PHE A 228 -9.20 17.90 1.27
C PHE A 228 -10.62 17.72 0.73
N ILE A 229 -11.33 16.69 1.16
CA ILE A 229 -12.64 16.34 0.62
C ILE A 229 -13.72 16.54 1.69
N ALA A 230 -14.71 17.37 1.35
CA ALA A 230 -15.92 17.61 2.13
C ALA A 230 -17.16 16.97 1.50
N ASP A 231 -17.23 16.81 0.17
CA ASP A 231 -18.29 16.04 -0.51
C ASP A 231 -18.03 14.53 -0.42
N ASP A 232 -18.99 13.76 0.09
CA ASP A 232 -18.86 12.31 0.25
C ASP A 232 -18.72 11.56 -1.08
N LYS A 233 -19.00 12.19 -2.23
CA LYS A 233 -18.87 11.53 -3.54
C LYS A 233 -17.44 11.16 -3.93
N THR A 234 -16.43 11.86 -3.41
CA THR A 234 -15.03 11.72 -3.86
C THR A 234 -14.09 11.18 -2.79
N ILE A 235 -14.62 10.45 -1.80
CA ILE A 235 -13.82 9.91 -0.71
C ILE A 235 -13.29 8.49 -0.97
N SER A 236 -12.09 8.19 -0.46
CA SER A 236 -11.52 6.84 -0.49
C SER A 236 -12.27 5.86 0.43
N ILE A 237 -12.16 4.56 0.14
CA ILE A 237 -12.77 3.51 0.97
C ILE A 237 -12.19 3.50 2.38
N GLN A 238 -10.88 3.74 2.52
CA GLN A 238 -10.24 3.79 3.83
C GLN A 238 -10.78 4.93 4.68
N TYR A 239 -11.00 6.10 4.05
CA TYR A 239 -11.62 7.22 4.75
C TYR A 239 -13.09 6.95 5.08
N LEU A 240 -13.85 6.30 4.19
CA LEU A 240 -15.23 5.92 4.49
C LEU A 240 -15.29 5.02 5.74
N MET A 241 -14.42 4.01 5.82
CA MET A 241 -14.33 3.12 6.99
C MET A 241 -13.91 3.88 8.25
N TYR A 242 -12.94 4.79 8.14
CA TYR A 242 -12.52 5.64 9.24
C TYR A 242 -13.62 6.59 9.73
N LYS A 243 -14.34 7.23 8.80
CA LYS A 243 -15.49 8.11 9.08
C LYS A 243 -16.62 7.35 9.77
N MET A 244 -16.94 6.15 9.30
CA MET A 244 -17.93 5.27 9.95
C MET A 244 -17.52 4.91 11.38
N LEU A 245 -16.25 4.55 11.59
CA LEU A 245 -15.72 4.28 12.93
C LEU A 245 -15.88 5.50 13.86
N LEU A 246 -15.56 6.70 13.40
CA LEU A 246 -15.73 7.94 14.17
C LEU A 246 -17.21 8.22 14.50
N ASN A 247 -18.12 7.99 13.55
CA ASN A 247 -19.56 8.15 13.79
C ASN A 247 -20.08 7.15 14.83
N ILE A 248 -19.66 5.89 14.76
CA ILE A 248 -20.02 4.85 15.74
C ILE A 248 -19.50 5.23 17.14
N GLN A 249 -18.25 5.71 17.23
CA GLN A 249 -17.67 6.18 18.49
C GLN A 249 -18.42 7.40 19.03
N TYR A 250 -18.83 8.33 18.17
CA TYR A 250 -19.62 9.49 18.57
C TYR A 250 -20.99 9.08 19.14
N LEU A 251 -21.70 8.15 18.49
CA LEU A 251 -23.01 7.68 18.94
C LEU A 251 -22.94 6.88 20.26
N SER A 252 -21.88 6.09 20.45
CA SER A 252 -21.68 5.30 21.68
C SER A 252 -21.27 6.15 22.89
N THR A 253 -20.55 7.25 22.67
CA THR A 253 -20.06 8.12 23.75
C THR A 253 -21.04 9.25 24.11
N ASN A 254 -21.91 9.67 23.19
CA ASN A 254 -22.89 10.72 23.43
C ASN A 254 -24.26 10.12 23.76
N SER A 255 -24.50 9.90 25.06
CA SER A 255 -25.76 9.37 25.60
C SER A 255 -27.01 10.14 25.15
N ASN A 256 -26.91 11.46 24.95
CA ASN A 256 -28.01 12.28 24.43
C ASN A 256 -28.37 11.96 22.96
N ALA A 257 -27.37 11.66 22.12
CA ALA A 257 -27.58 11.29 20.72
C ALA A 257 -28.14 9.86 20.62
N ALA A 258 -27.62 8.94 21.43
CA ALA A 258 -28.13 7.57 21.54
C ALA A 258 -29.60 7.54 22.01
N SER A 259 -29.96 8.38 22.98
CA SER A 259 -31.33 8.47 23.52
C SER A 259 -32.34 9.04 22.51
N ALA A 260 -31.92 9.96 21.64
CA ALA A 260 -32.76 10.51 20.57
C ALA A 260 -33.08 9.46 19.48
N ILE A 261 -32.13 8.58 19.16
CA ILE A 261 -32.32 7.48 18.20
C ILE A 261 -33.23 6.38 18.80
N ALA A 262 -33.04 6.06 20.08
CA ALA A 262 -33.95 5.15 20.81
C ALA A 262 -35.39 5.66 20.79
N ALA A 263 -35.59 6.97 20.99
CA ALA A 263 -36.91 7.61 20.97
C ALA A 263 -37.56 7.62 19.56
N ALA A 264 -36.77 7.53 18.50
CA ALA A 264 -37.24 7.42 17.11
C ALA A 264 -37.55 5.96 16.67
N GLY A 265 -37.44 4.98 17.58
CA GLY A 265 -37.70 3.56 17.29
C GLY A 265 -36.52 2.79 16.69
N GLY A 266 -35.32 3.37 16.66
CA GLY A 266 -34.11 2.67 16.25
C GLY A 266 -33.57 1.79 17.37
N GLN A 267 -33.19 0.54 17.07
CA GLN A 267 -32.51 -0.31 18.04
C GLN A 267 -31.10 0.22 18.31
N VAL A 268 -30.85 0.65 19.55
CA VAL A 268 -29.55 1.12 20.05
C VAL A 268 -28.69 -0.07 20.48
N SER A 269 -28.47 -1.01 19.57
CA SER A 269 -27.40 -1.99 19.72
C SER A 269 -26.55 -1.88 18.47
N PHE A 270 -25.74 -0.83 18.44
CA PHE A 270 -24.72 -0.70 17.41
C PHE A 270 -23.63 -1.72 17.71
N PRO A 271 -23.37 -2.66 16.79
CA PRO A 271 -22.26 -3.57 16.96
C PRO A 271 -20.96 -2.77 16.79
N ASN A 272 -20.30 -2.41 17.89
CA ASN A 272 -19.16 -1.49 17.84
C ASN A 272 -17.88 -2.24 17.44
N GLU A 273 -17.66 -3.42 18.02
CA GLU A 273 -16.45 -4.20 17.77
C GLU A 273 -16.59 -5.05 16.50
N THR A 274 -17.73 -5.70 16.30
CA THR A 274 -17.96 -6.53 15.11
C THR A 274 -18.02 -5.71 13.81
N VAL A 275 -18.62 -4.50 13.82
CA VAL A 275 -18.58 -3.59 12.65
C VAL A 275 -17.16 -3.08 12.41
N ARG A 276 -16.39 -2.77 13.46
CA ARG A 276 -14.97 -2.39 13.30
C ARG A 276 -14.16 -3.49 12.59
N MET A 277 -14.35 -4.75 12.97
CA MET A 277 -13.69 -5.88 12.32
C MET A 277 -14.21 -6.10 10.89
N ALA A 278 -15.51 -5.95 10.65
CA ALA A 278 -16.10 -6.05 9.31
C ALA A 278 -15.54 -4.97 8.36
N MET A 279 -15.41 -3.71 8.83
CA MET A 279 -14.79 -2.62 8.09
C MET A 279 -13.33 -2.92 7.72
N ALA A 280 -12.55 -3.50 8.65
CA ALA A 280 -11.18 -3.91 8.38
C ALA A 280 -11.10 -4.95 7.26
N ILE A 281 -11.99 -5.94 7.26
CA ILE A 281 -12.04 -6.98 6.22
C ILE A 281 -12.42 -6.39 4.86
N MET A 282 -13.40 -5.48 4.82
CA MET A 282 -13.77 -4.79 3.59
C MET A 282 -12.61 -3.95 3.03
N GLY A 283 -11.88 -3.23 3.89
CA GLY A 283 -10.71 -2.45 3.49
C GLY A 283 -9.56 -3.32 2.94
N ILE A 284 -9.32 -4.48 3.55
CA ILE A 284 -8.24 -5.42 3.19
C ILE A 284 -8.59 -6.23 1.93
N GLY A 285 -9.88 -6.52 1.70
CA GLY A 285 -10.37 -7.45 0.68
C GLY A 285 -9.69 -7.30 -0.69
N PRO A 286 -9.72 -6.13 -1.34
CA PRO A 286 -9.14 -5.99 -2.67
C PRO A 286 -7.61 -6.11 -2.71
N ILE A 287 -6.87 -5.74 -1.66
CA ILE A 287 -5.42 -5.99 -1.59
C ILE A 287 -5.15 -7.48 -1.59
N VAL A 288 -5.92 -8.27 -0.83
CA VAL A 288 -5.75 -9.73 -0.76
C VAL A 288 -5.96 -10.37 -2.12
N PHE A 289 -6.95 -9.92 -2.89
CA PHE A 289 -7.16 -10.40 -4.27
C PHE A 289 -6.09 -9.92 -5.25
N ALA A 290 -5.51 -8.75 -5.03
CA ALA A 290 -4.43 -8.22 -5.88
C ALA A 290 -3.06 -8.85 -5.56
N TYR A 291 -2.85 -9.34 -4.34
CA TYR A 291 -1.56 -9.86 -3.87
C TYR A 291 -0.94 -10.96 -4.75
N PRO A 292 -1.67 -11.99 -5.22
CA PRO A 292 -1.11 -13.03 -6.10
C PRO A 292 -0.51 -12.47 -7.40
N PHE A 293 -1.05 -11.36 -7.92
CA PHE A 293 -0.54 -10.71 -9.12
C PHE A 293 0.82 -10.06 -8.87
N PHE A 294 1.03 -9.47 -7.69
CA PHE A 294 2.28 -8.83 -7.30
C PHE A 294 3.35 -9.82 -6.80
N GLN A 295 2.95 -10.96 -6.23
CA GLN A 295 3.85 -11.98 -5.68
C GLN A 295 4.92 -12.43 -6.68
N LYS A 296 4.55 -12.65 -7.95
CA LYS A 296 5.48 -13.06 -9.01
C LYS A 296 6.60 -12.04 -9.26
N TYR A 297 6.31 -10.75 -9.10
CA TYR A 297 7.29 -9.67 -9.26
C TYR A 297 8.15 -9.52 -8.00
N PHE A 298 7.57 -9.71 -6.81
CA PHE A 298 8.26 -9.66 -5.52
C PHE A 298 9.39 -10.70 -5.41
N VAL A 299 9.12 -11.94 -5.82
CA VAL A 299 10.10 -13.04 -5.78
C VAL A 299 11.26 -12.79 -6.75
N LYS A 300 11.02 -12.14 -7.89
CA LYS A 300 12.08 -11.80 -8.86
C LYS A 300 12.91 -10.59 -8.44
N GLY A 301 12.28 -9.56 -7.84
CA GLY A 301 12.99 -8.35 -7.39
C GLY A 301 13.95 -8.62 -6.23
N LEU A 302 13.50 -9.39 -5.22
CA LEU A 302 14.32 -9.72 -4.04
C LEU A 302 15.45 -10.71 -4.36
N THR A 303 15.22 -11.65 -5.27
CA THR A 303 16.25 -12.63 -5.63
C THR A 303 17.39 -12.00 -6.41
N VAL A 304 17.13 -11.06 -7.33
CA VAL A 304 18.19 -10.37 -8.10
C VAL A 304 19.12 -9.53 -7.21
N GLY A 305 18.63 -8.98 -6.09
CA GLY A 305 19.46 -8.30 -5.10
C GLY A 305 20.32 -9.26 -4.26
N ALA A 306 19.86 -10.50 -4.06
CA ALA A 306 20.51 -11.52 -3.23
C ALA A 306 21.56 -12.35 -3.98
N VAL A 307 21.53 -12.44 -5.32
CA VAL A 307 22.54 -13.19 -6.11
C VAL A 307 23.81 -12.37 -6.43
N LYS A 308 24.05 -11.26 -5.72
CA LYS A 308 25.34 -10.52 -5.79
C LYS A 308 26.39 -11.03 -4.80
N GLY A 309 26.24 -12.26 -4.29
CA GLY A 309 27.21 -12.98 -3.47
C GLY A 309 27.66 -14.27 -4.12
#